data_AF-A0AAC9RKZ5-F1
#
_entry.id   AF-A0AAC9RKZ5-F1
#
_cell.length_a   1.000
_cell.length_b   1.000
_cell.length_c   1.000
_cell.angle_alpha   90.00
_cell.angle_beta   90.00
_cell.angle_gamma   90.00
#
_symmetry.space_group_name_H-M   'P 1'
#
loop_
_entity.id
_entity.type
_entity.pdbx_description
1 polymer ?
#
loop_
_entity_poly.entity_id
_entity_poly.type
_entity_poly.pdbx_seq_one_letter_code
_entity_poly.pdbx_strand_id
1 'polypeptide(L)'
;MERIILNWYGPYSIDNIKNYDVAYLWGIYAIYRRWGNREKLLYIGKTEREFLERINEHYGSWLWGLRGQLAIRLATLQYSKWAYAIFCKIIGDFTITIFQICH
;
A
#
# COMPACT_ATOMS: atom_id res chain seq x y z
N MET A 1 19.78 -7.16 13.79
CA MET A 1 18.45 -7.21 13.15
C MET A 1 17.70 -5.99 13.62
N GLU A 2 17.47 -5.01 12.73
CA GLU A 2 16.69 -3.82 13.07
C GLU A 2 15.20 -4.13 12.93
N ARG A 3 14.41 -3.70 13.91
CA ARG A 3 12.97 -3.91 13.93
C ARG A 3 12.28 -2.65 13.45
N ILE A 4 11.40 -2.82 12.46
CA ILE A 4 10.60 -1.72 11.91
C ILE A 4 9.15 -1.96 12.26
N ILE A 5 8.52 -0.90 12.75
CA ILE A 5 7.12 -0.91 13.14
C ILE A 5 6.35 -0.19 12.05
N LEU A 6 5.43 -0.91 11.43
CA LEU A 6 4.47 -0.37 10.46
C LEU A 6 3.14 -0.16 11.16
N ASN A 7 2.62 1.05 11.04
CA ASN A 7 1.26 1.37 11.46
C ASN A 7 0.34 1.17 10.27
N TRP A 8 -0.54 0.18 10.36
CA TRP A 8 -1.51 -0.14 9.32
C TRP A 8 -2.82 0.59 9.54
N TYR A 9 -3.38 1.08 8.44
CA TYR A 9 -4.62 1.84 8.36
C TYR A 9 -5.56 1.22 7.32
N GLY A 10 -6.86 1.36 7.55
CA GLY A 10 -7.91 0.78 6.71
C GLY A 10 -8.50 -0.52 7.29
N PRO A 11 -9.22 -1.31 6.48
CA PRO A 11 -9.36 -1.18 5.02
C PRO A 11 -10.22 0.03 4.64
N TYR A 12 -9.79 0.74 3.59
CA TYR A 12 -10.53 1.85 2.99
C TYR A 12 -11.05 1.46 1.61
N SER A 13 -12.18 2.01 1.19
CA SER A 13 -12.56 1.96 -0.22
C SER A 13 -11.61 2.82 -1.04
N ILE A 14 -11.14 2.31 -2.18
CA ILE A 14 -10.31 3.09 -3.11
C ILE A 14 -11.03 4.37 -3.56
N ASP A 15 -12.34 4.29 -3.78
CA ASP A 15 -13.14 5.42 -4.29
C ASP A 15 -13.16 6.63 -3.33
N ASN A 16 -13.00 6.36 -2.03
CA ASN A 16 -13.09 7.38 -0.97
C ASN A 16 -11.73 7.64 -0.31
N ILE A 17 -10.64 7.12 -0.86
CA ILE A 17 -9.33 7.16 -0.19
C ILE A 17 -8.82 8.59 0.04
N LYS A 18 -9.16 9.51 -0.86
CA LYS A 18 -8.84 10.95 -0.76
C LYS A 18 -9.42 11.65 0.48
N ASN A 19 -10.39 11.04 1.15
CA ASN A 19 -11.02 11.61 2.34
C ASN A 19 -10.26 11.31 3.65
N TYR A 20 -9.13 10.59 3.58
CA TYR A 20 -8.35 10.20 4.76
C TYR A 20 -6.95 10.83 4.70
N ASP A 21 -6.54 11.49 5.78
CA ASP A 21 -5.22 12.17 5.87
C ASP A 21 -4.04 11.24 5.57
N VAL A 22 -4.16 9.97 5.97
CA VAL A 22 -3.14 8.95 5.70
C VAL A 22 -2.88 8.73 4.20
N ALA A 23 -3.82 9.07 3.31
CA ALA A 23 -3.64 8.96 1.86
C ALA A 23 -2.57 9.93 1.32
N TYR A 24 -2.28 11.02 2.05
CA TYR A 24 -1.26 12.01 1.71
C TYR A 24 0.11 11.69 2.33
N LEU A 25 0.28 10.50 2.91
CA LEU A 25 1.55 10.02 3.45
C LEU A 25 2.24 9.04 2.50
N TRP A 26 3.44 8.59 2.88
CA TRP A 26 4.26 7.62 2.16
C TRP A 26 4.38 6.31 2.93
N GLY A 27 4.60 5.21 2.20
CA GLY A 27 4.92 3.92 2.82
C GLY A 27 4.57 2.72 1.96
N ILE A 28 4.03 1.68 2.59
CA ILE A 28 3.64 0.41 1.94
C ILE A 28 2.12 0.36 1.88
N TYR A 29 1.56 -0.22 0.84
CA TYR A 29 0.12 -0.43 0.72
C TYR A 29 -0.20 -1.78 0.12
N ALA A 30 -1.39 -2.28 0.43
CA ALA A 30 -1.92 -3.52 -0.10
C ALA A 30 -3.34 -3.30 -0.62
N ILE A 31 -3.58 -3.70 -1.86
CA ILE A 31 -4.86 -3.62 -2.55
C ILE A 31 -5.50 -5.01 -2.55
N TYR A 32 -6.77 -5.05 -2.19
CA TYR A 32 -7.57 -6.25 -2.09
C TYR A 32 -8.85 -6.11 -2.90
N ARG A 33 -9.33 -7.24 -3.41
CA ARG A 33 -10.67 -7.40 -3.97
C ARG A 33 -11.58 -8.03 -2.95
N ARG A 34 -12.75 -7.44 -2.73
CA ARG A 34 -13.78 -7.95 -1.83
C ARG A 34 -15.00 -8.43 -2.61
N TRP A 35 -15.45 -9.63 -2.29
CA TRP A 35 -16.69 -10.23 -2.77
C TRP A 35 -17.44 -10.87 -1.62
N GLY A 36 -18.50 -10.19 -1.15
CA GLY A 36 -19.19 -10.56 0.08
C GLY A 36 -18.19 -10.59 1.25
N ASN A 37 -18.07 -11.75 1.88
CA ASN A 37 -17.16 -11.96 3.03
C ASN A 37 -15.75 -12.45 2.64
N ARG A 38 -15.43 -12.56 1.33
CA ARG A 38 -14.11 -13.01 0.87
C ARG A 38 -13.26 -11.81 0.45
N GLU A 39 -12.00 -11.81 0.86
CA GLU A 39 -10.99 -10.82 0.51
C GLU A 39 -9.83 -11.52 -0.22
N LYS A 40 -9.47 -11.05 -1.41
CA LYS A 40 -8.33 -11.56 -2.20
C LYS A 40 -7.30 -10.45 -2.36
N LEU A 41 -6.07 -10.69 -1.92
CA LEU A 41 -4.95 -9.78 -2.19
C LEU A 41 -4.71 -9.71 -3.70
N LEU A 42 -4.70 -8.49 -4.24
CA LEU A 42 -4.41 -8.22 -5.65
C LEU A 42 -2.98 -7.73 -5.85
N TYR A 43 -2.52 -6.85 -4.97
CA TYR A 43 -1.27 -6.14 -5.16
C TYR A 43 -0.72 -5.65 -3.82
N ILE A 44 0.60 -5.69 -3.67
CA ILE A 44 1.33 -4.98 -2.61
C ILE A 44 2.29 -4.04 -3.32
N GLY A 45 2.36 -2.81 -2.83
CA GLY A 45 3.26 -1.81 -3.36
C GLY A 45 3.90 -0.98 -2.27
N LYS A 46 4.93 -0.25 -2.66
CA LYS A 46 5.54 0.82 -1.89
C LYS A 46 5.37 2.13 -2.64
N THR A 47 5.47 3.24 -1.93
CA THR A 47 5.40 4.58 -2.52
C THR A 47 6.66 5.38 -2.21
N GLU A 48 7.23 6.00 -3.24
CA GLU A 48 8.24 7.06 -3.12
C GLU A 48 7.59 8.46 -3.05
N ARG A 49 6.29 8.52 -3.35
CA ARG A 49 5.40 9.68 -3.31
C ARG A 49 4.13 9.36 -2.50
N GLU A 50 3.19 10.28 -2.40
CA GLU A 50 1.99 10.07 -1.60
C GLU A 50 1.18 8.85 -2.07
N PHE A 51 0.51 8.15 -1.15
CA PHE A 51 -0.33 7.01 -1.50
C PHE A 51 -1.38 7.36 -2.54
N LEU A 52 -2.05 8.51 -2.38
CA LEU A 52 -3.12 8.96 -3.26
C LEU A 52 -2.65 9.05 -4.72
N GLU A 53 -1.49 9.64 -4.96
CA GLU A 53 -0.92 9.73 -6.31
C GLU A 53 -0.70 8.35 -6.91
N ARG A 54 -0.08 7.43 -6.16
CA ARG A 54 0.23 6.09 -6.66
C ARG A 54 -1.03 5.27 -6.90
N ILE A 55 -2.06 5.44 -6.08
CA ILE A 55 -3.36 4.79 -6.25
C ILE A 55 -4.05 5.30 -7.53
N ASN A 56 -4.00 6.61 -7.79
CA ASN A 56 -4.57 7.20 -9.01
C ASN A 56 -3.92 6.66 -10.28
N GLU A 57 -2.61 6.41 -10.27
CA GLU A 57 -1.91 5.77 -11.39
C GLU A 57 -2.40 4.35 -11.65
N HIS A 58 -2.56 3.55 -10.59
CA HIS A 58 -3.14 2.21 -10.71
C HIS A 58 -4.60 2.28 -11.18
N TYR A 59 -5.34 3.30 -10.75
CA TYR A 59 -6.71 3.55 -11.19
C TYR A 59 -6.79 3.83 -12.69
N GLY A 60 -5.93 4.71 -13.21
CA GLY A 60 -5.84 4.98 -14.64
C GLY A 60 -5.28 3.82 -15.48
N SER A 61 -4.61 2.86 -14.86
CA SER A 61 -3.97 1.73 -15.55
C SER A 61 -4.83 0.47 -15.57
N TRP A 62 -5.10 -0.14 -14.41
CA TRP A 62 -5.66 -1.50 -14.33
C TRP A 62 -6.79 -1.69 -13.30
N LEU A 63 -6.93 -0.81 -12.30
CA LEU A 63 -8.01 -0.96 -11.31
C LEU A 63 -9.39 -0.65 -11.91
N TRP A 64 -9.48 0.27 -12.88
CA TRP A 64 -10.75 0.68 -13.49
C TRP A 64 -11.54 -0.48 -14.13
N GLY A 65 -10.85 -1.52 -14.60
CA GLY A 65 -11.47 -2.69 -15.25
C GLY A 65 -11.91 -3.79 -14.27
N LEU A 66 -11.59 -3.67 -12.98
CA LEU A 66 -11.88 -4.72 -12.01
C LEU A 66 -13.29 -4.61 -11.44
N ARG A 67 -14.08 -5.67 -11.62
CA ARG A 67 -15.41 -5.80 -11.00
C ARG A 67 -15.33 -6.05 -9.49
N GLY A 68 -16.34 -5.62 -8.73
CA GLY A 68 -16.41 -5.86 -7.28
C GLY A 68 -15.79 -4.72 -6.47
N GLN A 69 -15.84 -4.84 -5.15
CA GLN A 69 -15.38 -3.78 -4.26
C GLN A 69 -13.86 -3.86 -4.08
N LEU A 70 -13.17 -2.75 -4.27
CA LEU A 70 -11.73 -2.65 -4.04
C LEU A 70 -11.48 -2.02 -2.67
N ALA A 71 -10.65 -2.69 -1.88
CA ALA A 71 -10.23 -2.22 -0.57
C ALA A 71 -8.72 -2.00 -0.57
N ILE A 72 -8.25 -0.98 0.13
CA ILE A 72 -6.83 -0.70 0.30
C ILE A 72 -6.49 -0.57 1.78
N ARG A 73 -5.33 -1.11 2.15
CA ARG A 73 -4.70 -0.91 3.45
C ARG A 73 -3.40 -0.14 3.25
N LEU A 74 -3.17 0.88 4.06
CA LEU A 74 -1.99 1.74 4.00
C LEU A 74 -1.13 1.48 5.23
N ALA A 75 0.18 1.44 5.08
CA ALA A 75 1.14 1.22 6.16
C ALA A 75 2.19 2.32 6.16
N THR A 76 2.23 3.12 7.22
CA THR A 76 3.26 4.13 7.41
C THR A 76 4.32 3.62 8.38
N LEU A 77 5.58 4.00 8.18
CA LEU A 77 6.61 3.70 9.18
C LEU A 77 6.41 4.58 10.42
N GLN A 78 6.50 3.98 11.59
CA GLN A 78 6.61 4.71 12.84
C GLN A 78 8.09 5.07 13.04
N TYR A 79 8.44 6.32 12.77
CA TYR A 79 9.84 6.78 12.87
C TYR A 79 10.30 6.91 14.32
N SER A 80 11.52 6.41 14.59
CA SER A 80 12.47 7.12 15.46
C SER A 80 13.44 7.89 14.56
N LYS A 81 13.99 9.02 15.03
CA LYS A 81 14.78 10.02 14.27
C LYS A 81 15.91 9.46 13.36
N TRP A 82 16.35 8.22 13.56
CA TRP A 82 17.44 7.58 12.82
C TRP A 82 17.00 6.69 11.64
N ALA A 83 15.69 6.46 11.45
CA ALA A 83 15.19 5.43 10.53
C ALA A 83 15.04 5.88 9.05
N TYR A 84 15.36 7.12 8.70
CA TYR A 84 15.22 7.63 7.31
C TYR A 84 16.16 6.92 6.32
N ALA A 85 17.40 6.65 6.75
CA ALA A 85 18.37 5.90 5.94
C ALA A 85 17.94 4.43 5.74
N ILE A 86 17.32 3.83 6.76
CA ILE A 86 16.77 2.46 6.69
C ILE A 86 15.54 2.43 5.78
N PHE A 87 14.69 3.46 5.82
CA PHE A 87 13.54 3.59 4.92
C PHE A 87 13.98 3.66 3.46
N CYS A 88 14.95 4.53 3.10
CA CYS A 88 15.49 4.58 1.74
C CYS A 88 16.14 3.25 1.33
N LYS A 89 16.79 2.54 2.26
CA LYS A 89 17.37 1.21 2.01
C LYS A 89 16.32 0.14 1.78
N ILE A 90 15.24 0.11 2.55
CA ILE A 90 14.12 -0.83 2.37
C ILE A 90 13.30 -0.52 1.15
N ILE A 91 13.07 0.76 0.86
CA ILE A 91 12.45 1.19 -0.39
C ILE A 91 13.37 0.88 -1.57
N GLY A 92 14.70 0.94 -1.44
CA GLY A 92 15.62 0.45 -2.48
C GLY A 92 15.61 -1.08 -2.63
N ASP A 93 15.55 -1.82 -1.52
CA ASP A 93 15.73 -3.28 -1.46
C ASP A 93 14.42 -4.08 -1.65
N PHE A 94 13.22 -3.49 -1.51
CA PHE A 94 11.92 -4.16 -1.74
C PHE A 94 11.63 -4.54 -3.20
N THR A 95 12.65 -4.50 -4.05
CA THR A 95 12.57 -4.88 -5.47
C THR A 95 12.49 -6.41 -5.64
N ILE A 96 12.58 -7.20 -4.56
CA ILE A 96 12.74 -8.67 -4.64
C ILE A 96 11.95 -9.42 -3.56
N THR A 97 10.63 -9.28 -3.41
CA THR A 97 9.82 -10.32 -2.70
C THR A 97 8.32 -10.37 -3.05
N ILE A 98 7.88 -9.81 -4.18
CA ILE A 98 6.47 -9.93 -4.62
C ILE A 98 6.33 -10.94 -5.79
N PHE A 99 7.44 -11.42 -6.35
CA PHE A 99 7.41 -12.48 -7.38
C PHE A 99 7.17 -13.90 -6.82
N GLN A 100 7.14 -14.10 -5.49
CA GLN A 100 7.19 -15.45 -4.90
C GLN A 100 5.98 -15.86 -4.05
N ILE A 101 4.88 -15.08 -4.06
CA ILE A 101 3.60 -15.52 -3.46
C ILE A 101 2.51 -15.52 -4.53
N CYS A 102 2.78 -16.21 -5.63
CA CYS A 102 1.76 -16.82 -6.47
C CYS A 102 2.00 -18.33 -6.36
N HIS A 103 1.24 -18.98 -5.48
CA HIS A 103 1.15 -20.43 -5.42
C HIS A 103 -0.29 -20.84 -5.75
#